data_AF-A0AAD1VM30-F1
#
_entry.id   AF-A0AAD1VM30-F1
#
_cell.length_a   1.000
_cell.length_b   1.000
_cell.length_c   1.000
_cell.angle_alpha   90.00
_cell.angle_beta   90.00
_cell.angle_gamma   90.00
#
_symmetry.space_group_name_H-M   'P 1'
#
loop_
_entity.id
_entity.type
_entity.pdbx_description
1 polymer ?
#
loop_
_entity_poly.entity_id
_entity_poly.type
_entity_poly.pdbx_seq_one_letter_code
_entity_poly.pdbx_strand_id
1 'polypeptide(L)'
;MNNAEVKEACGPEQSFLRIMESADTQSLQDEIKWKDEEILSLREKLGALQRASITQYHRETAWAVKVADYSDNVPTRYLVNGACVAAGKPLVSASALKWDGQLTVYNYQGEPCYRCLFPNPPPPETITNCADGGVLGIVSGIIGSLKALEVLKIASEIPSSYSGVLLMYNALDGQFRNIKIRSKKPDCVVCSDNSEYVILKNYETFCGLSASDRSRMLNLLSKEE
;
A
#
# COMPACT_ATOMS: atom_id res chain seq x y z
N MET A 1 40.79 -54.68 -15.39
CA MET A 1 40.31 -54.44 -16.78
C MET A 1 39.09 -55.31 -17.00
N ASN A 2 37.98 -54.91 -17.60
CA ASN A 2 37.42 -53.61 -18.05
C ASN A 2 35.97 -53.94 -18.54
N ASN A 3 34.93 -53.11 -18.52
CA ASN A 3 34.81 -51.64 -18.43
C ASN A 3 33.63 -51.21 -17.51
N ALA A 4 33.65 -49.95 -17.07
CA ALA A 4 32.44 -49.16 -16.72
C ALA A 4 31.94 -48.41 -18.00
N GLU A 5 30.90 -47.59 -18.09
CA GLU A 5 30.02 -46.86 -17.17
C GLU A 5 28.53 -47.11 -17.60
N VAL A 6 27.46 -46.45 -17.13
CA VAL A 6 27.30 -45.19 -16.37
C VAL A 6 26.13 -45.28 -15.37
N LYS A 7 25.28 -44.26 -15.25
CA LYS A 7 24.15 -44.15 -14.33
C LYS A 7 22.98 -43.46 -15.04
N GLU A 8 21.77 -43.73 -14.58
CA GLU A 8 20.86 -42.64 -14.22
C GLU A 8 20.02 -43.07 -13.01
N ALA A 9 19.77 -42.14 -12.08
CA ALA A 9 19.09 -42.43 -10.81
C ALA A 9 17.95 -41.43 -10.58
N CYS A 10 16.75 -41.96 -10.36
CA CYS A 10 15.52 -41.22 -10.07
C CYS A 10 14.67 -42.12 -9.15
N GLY A 11 14.07 -41.68 -8.05
CA GLY A 11 14.07 -40.38 -7.35
C GLY A 11 13.42 -40.58 -5.97
N PRO A 12 13.34 -39.55 -5.08
CA PRO A 12 12.95 -39.75 -3.67
C PRO A 12 11.49 -40.15 -3.40
N GLU A 13 10.63 -40.17 -4.42
CA GLU A 13 9.17 -40.26 -4.26
C GLU A 13 8.68 -41.61 -3.70
N GLN A 14 9.36 -42.72 -4.01
CA GLN A 14 8.98 -44.05 -3.50
C GLN A 14 9.34 -44.29 -2.02
N SER A 15 10.24 -43.49 -1.45
CA SER A 15 10.56 -43.55 -0.02
C SER A 15 9.52 -42.83 0.84
N PHE A 16 8.86 -41.80 0.30
CA PHE A 16 7.88 -40.99 1.03
C PHE A 16 6.55 -41.74 1.22
N LEU A 17 6.11 -42.50 0.21
CA LEU A 17 4.85 -43.26 0.24
C LEU A 17 4.82 -44.36 1.33
N ARG A 18 5.94 -45.04 1.60
CA ARG A 18 6.00 -46.09 2.64
C ARG A 18 5.93 -45.57 4.08
N ILE A 19 6.27 -44.31 4.32
CA ILE A 19 6.12 -43.68 5.65
C ILE A 19 4.65 -43.30 5.88
N MET A 20 3.93 -42.92 4.81
CA MET A 20 2.49 -42.60 4.87
C MET A 20 1.59 -43.84 5.07
N GLU A 21 2.05 -45.04 4.73
CA GLU A 21 1.29 -46.30 4.93
C GLU A 21 1.46 -46.92 6.34
N SER A 22 2.38 -46.42 7.16
CA SER A 22 2.66 -46.97 8.51
C SER A 22 2.34 -46.02 9.67
N ALA A 23 2.04 -44.75 9.39
CA ALA A 23 1.50 -43.83 10.37
C ALA A 23 0.00 -44.07 10.53
N ASP A 24 -0.41 -44.63 11.68
CA ASP A 24 -1.83 -44.77 12.03
C ASP A 24 -2.51 -43.40 12.00
N THR A 25 -3.36 -43.18 10.99
CA THR A 25 -4.07 -41.92 10.76
C THR A 25 -4.93 -41.49 11.95
N GLN A 26 -5.30 -42.42 12.84
CA GLN A 26 -6.03 -42.10 14.06
C GLN A 26 -5.14 -41.30 15.04
N SER A 27 -3.87 -41.69 15.19
CA SER A 27 -2.92 -41.02 16.09
C SER A 27 -2.57 -39.59 15.67
N LEU A 28 -2.38 -39.36 14.36
CA LEU A 28 -2.14 -38.03 13.81
C LEU A 28 -3.40 -37.14 13.87
N GLN A 29 -4.60 -37.71 13.76
CA GLN A 29 -5.84 -36.94 13.95
C GLN A 29 -6.03 -36.50 15.41
N ASP A 30 -5.56 -37.26 16.40
CA ASP A 30 -5.61 -36.86 17.80
C ASP A 30 -4.49 -35.87 18.21
N GLU A 31 -3.31 -35.88 17.57
CA GLU A 31 -2.31 -34.80 17.72
C GLU A 31 -2.68 -33.51 16.97
N ILE A 32 -3.32 -33.61 15.79
CA ILE A 32 -3.82 -32.46 15.03
C ILE A 32 -5.16 -31.94 15.61
N LYS A 33 -5.70 -32.60 16.64
CA LYS A 33 -6.78 -32.09 17.48
C LYS A 33 -6.28 -31.00 18.44
N TRP A 34 -5.72 -29.93 17.89
CA TRP A 34 -5.63 -28.64 18.57
C TRP A 34 -7.01 -28.34 19.13
N LYS A 35 -7.15 -28.28 20.46
CA LYS A 35 -8.46 -28.21 21.12
C LYS A 35 -9.31 -27.16 20.43
N ASP A 36 -10.41 -27.58 19.79
CA ASP A 36 -11.30 -26.67 19.08
C ASP A 36 -11.78 -25.56 20.02
N GLU A 37 -11.94 -25.85 21.31
CA GLU A 37 -12.22 -24.88 22.37
C GLU A 37 -11.13 -23.82 22.56
N GLU A 38 -9.84 -24.14 22.44
CA GLU A 38 -8.75 -23.16 22.54
C GLU A 38 -8.63 -22.31 21.26
N ILE A 39 -8.88 -22.89 20.08
CA ILE A 39 -8.93 -22.13 18.81
C ILE A 39 -10.20 -21.27 18.72
N LEU A 40 -11.38 -21.75 19.17
CA LEU A 40 -12.57 -20.93 19.33
C LEU A 40 -12.34 -19.82 20.36
N SER A 41 -11.82 -20.14 21.54
CA SER A 41 -11.43 -19.18 22.58
C SER A 41 -10.50 -18.09 22.04
N LEU A 42 -9.49 -18.44 21.24
CA LEU A 42 -8.60 -17.47 20.59
C LEU A 42 -9.33 -16.66 19.51
N ARG A 43 -10.16 -17.27 18.65
CA ARG A 43 -10.98 -16.56 17.65
C ARG A 43 -12.01 -15.63 18.28
N GLU A 44 -12.62 -16.03 19.39
CA GLU A 44 -13.58 -15.24 20.16
C GLU A 44 -12.87 -14.10 20.88
N LYS A 45 -11.68 -14.32 21.44
CA LYS A 45 -10.85 -13.26 22.05
C LYS A 45 -10.33 -12.27 21.01
N LEU A 46 -9.81 -12.72 19.87
CA LEU A 46 -9.43 -11.86 18.74
C LEU A 46 -10.64 -11.09 18.21
N GLY A 47 -11.77 -11.76 17.99
CA GLY A 47 -13.01 -11.13 17.55
C GLY A 47 -13.61 -10.19 18.60
N ALA A 48 -13.45 -10.46 19.89
CA ALA A 48 -13.89 -9.58 20.97
C ALA A 48 -12.96 -8.36 21.08
N LEU A 49 -11.64 -8.51 20.95
CA LEU A 49 -10.68 -7.40 20.88
C LEU A 49 -10.96 -6.51 19.68
N GLN A 50 -11.17 -7.09 18.48
CA GLN A 50 -11.57 -6.35 17.29
C GLN A 50 -12.91 -5.64 17.48
N ARG A 51 -13.96 -6.34 17.96
CA ARG A 51 -15.30 -5.75 18.15
C ARG A 51 -15.34 -4.70 19.25
N ALA A 52 -14.62 -4.88 20.36
CA ALA A 52 -14.54 -3.89 21.43
C ALA A 52 -13.82 -2.62 20.95
N SER A 53 -12.67 -2.78 20.29
CA SER A 53 -11.92 -1.66 19.70
C SER A 53 -12.75 -0.90 18.66
N ILE A 54 -13.49 -1.59 17.78
CA ILE A 54 -14.34 -0.94 16.77
C ILE A 54 -15.58 -0.27 17.40
N THR A 55 -16.31 -0.98 18.27
CA THR A 55 -17.63 -0.52 18.75
C THR A 55 -17.53 0.59 19.79
N GLN A 56 -16.46 0.64 20.58
CA GLN A 56 -16.23 1.72 21.55
C GLN A 56 -15.77 3.02 20.84
N TYR A 57 -14.98 2.91 19.78
CA TYR A 57 -14.48 4.06 19.00
C TYR A 57 -15.60 4.90 18.36
N HIS A 58 -16.67 4.26 17.89
CA HIS A 58 -17.72 4.93 17.09
C HIS A 58 -18.47 6.08 17.79
N ARG A 59 -18.38 6.24 19.12
CA ARG A 59 -19.09 7.32 19.84
C ARG A 59 -18.25 8.57 20.12
N GLU A 60 -16.93 8.55 19.93
CA GLU A 60 -16.05 9.69 20.24
C GLU A 60 -15.23 10.19 19.02
N THR A 61 -15.06 9.40 17.96
CA THR A 61 -14.19 9.75 16.82
C THR A 61 -14.89 10.52 15.67
N ALA A 62 -15.57 11.63 15.98
CA ALA A 62 -16.42 12.38 15.03
C ALA A 62 -15.70 13.05 13.83
N TRP A 63 -14.36 13.03 13.74
CA TRP A 63 -13.60 13.74 12.69
C TRP A 63 -12.22 13.13 12.39
N ALA A 64 -12.09 11.80 12.49
CA ALA A 64 -10.86 11.08 12.12
C ALA A 64 -10.65 11.00 10.59
N VAL A 65 -10.60 12.15 9.91
CA VAL A 65 -10.30 12.29 8.48
C VAL A 65 -8.87 11.83 8.22
N LYS A 66 -8.73 10.52 7.99
CA LYS A 66 -7.49 9.82 7.63
C LYS A 66 -7.52 9.67 6.13
N VAL A 67 -6.95 10.66 5.42
CA VAL A 67 -7.14 10.77 3.97
C VAL A 67 -6.34 9.68 3.28
N ALA A 68 -7.06 8.90 2.47
CA ALA A 68 -6.52 7.82 1.67
C ALA A 68 -6.37 8.29 0.22
N ASP A 69 -5.21 8.83 -0.16
CA ASP A 69 -4.96 9.30 -1.54
C ASP A 69 -4.67 8.15 -2.51
N TYR A 70 -5.53 8.00 -3.52
CA TYR A 70 -5.41 7.01 -4.61
C TYR A 70 -5.41 7.71 -5.97
N SER A 71 -5.06 9.01 -6.02
CA SER A 71 -5.09 9.77 -7.26
C SER A 71 -4.00 9.33 -8.24
N ASP A 72 -4.38 9.24 -9.50
CA ASP A 72 -3.56 8.94 -10.67
C ASP A 72 -2.88 10.20 -11.24
N ASN A 73 -3.48 11.38 -11.08
CA ASN A 73 -2.92 12.65 -11.51
C ASN A 73 -2.14 13.41 -10.40
N VAL A 74 -1.06 14.09 -10.82
CA VAL A 74 -0.15 14.83 -9.92
C VAL A 74 -0.81 16.03 -9.21
N PRO A 75 -1.64 16.88 -9.85
CA PRO A 75 -2.29 18.02 -9.18
C PRO A 75 -3.07 17.60 -7.92
N THR A 76 -3.80 16.48 -7.99
CA THR A 76 -4.60 15.97 -6.86
C THR A 76 -3.72 15.54 -5.70
N ARG A 77 -2.59 14.84 -5.94
CA ARG A 77 -1.64 14.45 -4.87
C ARG A 77 -1.11 15.65 -4.09
N TYR A 78 -0.73 16.71 -4.80
CA TYR A 78 -0.23 17.94 -4.19
C TYR A 78 -1.32 18.71 -3.42
N LEU A 79 -2.54 18.78 -3.97
CA LEU A 79 -3.71 19.38 -3.32
C LEU A 79 -4.07 18.64 -2.03
N VAL A 80 -4.21 17.31 -2.10
CA VAL A 80 -4.57 16.45 -0.96
C VAL A 80 -3.51 16.55 0.14
N ASN A 81 -2.21 16.54 -0.20
CA ASN A 81 -1.15 16.79 0.79
C ASN A 81 -1.30 18.16 1.46
N GLY A 82 -1.53 19.23 0.70
CA GLY A 82 -1.74 20.57 1.25
C GLY A 82 -2.92 20.62 2.23
N ALA A 83 -4.04 20.01 1.87
CA ALA A 83 -5.23 19.91 2.72
C ALA A 83 -4.97 19.09 4.00
N CYS A 84 -4.27 17.95 3.90
CA CYS A 84 -3.94 17.11 5.07
C CYS A 84 -3.02 17.84 6.06
N VAL A 85 -2.02 18.56 5.55
CA VAL A 85 -1.10 19.35 6.38
C VAL A 85 -1.82 20.51 7.05
N ALA A 86 -2.67 21.25 6.33
CA ALA A 86 -3.50 22.31 6.90
C ALA A 86 -4.51 21.80 7.96
N ALA A 87 -5.02 20.59 7.81
CA ALA A 87 -5.94 19.96 8.76
C ALA A 87 -5.24 19.24 9.93
N GLY A 88 -3.89 19.21 9.98
CA GLY A 88 -3.14 18.44 10.98
C GLY A 88 -3.40 16.93 10.92
N LYS A 89 -3.69 16.38 9.73
CA LYS A 89 -4.08 14.98 9.52
C LYS A 89 -2.98 14.17 8.82
N PRO A 90 -2.79 12.90 9.22
CA PRO A 90 -1.93 12.00 8.47
C PRO A 90 -2.54 11.64 7.12
N LEU A 91 -1.68 11.51 6.11
CA LEU A 91 -2.02 11.17 4.74
C LEU A 91 -1.45 9.78 4.42
N VAL A 92 -2.33 8.80 4.21
CA VAL A 92 -1.94 7.47 3.74
C VAL A 92 -2.01 7.50 2.20
N SER A 93 -0.85 7.71 1.57
CA SER A 93 -0.75 7.79 0.10
C SER A 93 -0.23 6.47 -0.44
N ALA A 94 -0.88 5.98 -1.50
CA ALA A 94 -0.49 4.75 -2.17
C ALA A 94 -0.80 4.86 -3.66
N SER A 95 0.01 4.23 -4.50
CA SER A 95 -0.22 4.19 -5.94
C SER A 95 0.35 2.91 -6.57
N ALA A 96 -0.16 2.55 -7.73
CA ALA A 96 0.38 1.48 -8.57
C ALA A 96 0.52 1.97 -10.01
N LEU A 97 1.51 1.43 -10.73
CA LEU A 97 1.74 1.67 -12.16
C LEU A 97 2.37 0.42 -12.75
N LYS A 98 1.79 -0.12 -13.83
CA LYS A 98 2.21 -1.40 -14.44
C LYS A 98 2.28 -2.53 -13.39
N TRP A 99 3.48 -2.96 -13.01
CA TRP A 99 3.78 -4.03 -12.06
C TRP A 99 4.26 -3.50 -10.70
N ASP A 100 4.49 -2.19 -10.58
CA ASP A 100 5.05 -1.57 -9.40
C ASP A 100 3.96 -0.94 -8.53
N GLY A 101 4.12 -1.08 -7.23
CA GLY A 101 3.23 -0.55 -6.20
C GLY A 101 4.03 0.19 -5.14
N GLN A 102 3.45 1.23 -4.54
CA GLN A 102 4.06 1.96 -3.44
C GLN A 102 3.04 2.40 -2.38
N LEU A 103 3.50 2.49 -1.13
CA LEU A 103 2.72 2.92 0.03
C LEU A 103 3.61 3.69 1.01
N THR A 104 3.11 4.79 1.56
CA THR A 104 3.73 5.47 2.71
C THR A 104 2.71 6.33 3.48
N VAL A 105 3.07 6.71 4.71
CA VAL A 105 2.27 7.57 5.57
C VAL A 105 3.01 8.87 5.85
N TYR A 106 2.46 9.96 5.31
CA TYR A 106 2.96 11.32 5.48
C TYR A 106 2.25 12.06 6.61
N ASN A 107 2.88 13.12 7.13
CA ASN A 107 2.30 14.03 8.12
C ASN A 107 1.75 13.32 9.39
N TYR A 108 2.44 12.27 9.83
CA TYR A 108 2.08 11.50 11.02
C TYR A 108 3.15 11.72 12.10
N GLN A 109 2.75 12.20 13.28
CA GLN A 109 3.64 12.38 14.44
C GLN A 109 4.93 13.19 14.17
N GLY A 110 4.90 14.14 13.21
CA GLY A 110 6.04 15.00 12.85
C GLY A 110 6.89 14.51 11.66
N GLU A 111 6.60 13.33 11.11
CA GLU A 111 7.20 12.81 9.89
C GLU A 111 6.88 13.69 8.66
N PRO A 112 7.70 13.65 7.58
CA PRO A 112 7.59 14.57 6.44
C PRO A 112 6.21 14.55 5.77
N CYS A 113 5.83 15.70 5.19
CA CYS A 113 4.76 15.75 4.21
C CYS A 113 5.26 15.34 2.82
N TYR A 114 4.36 15.09 1.85
CA TYR A 114 4.71 14.73 0.48
C TYR A 114 5.69 15.73 -0.16
N ARG A 115 5.47 17.04 0.06
CA ARG A 115 6.35 18.12 -0.44
C ARG A 115 7.75 18.17 0.18
N CYS A 116 8.02 17.47 1.29
CA CYS A 116 9.40 17.34 1.77
C CYS A 116 10.23 16.49 0.80
N LEU A 117 9.63 15.43 0.25
CA LEU A 117 10.26 14.53 -0.72
C LEU A 117 10.22 15.13 -2.13
N PHE A 118 9.02 15.57 -2.55
CA PHE A 118 8.72 16.09 -3.87
C PHE A 118 8.31 17.57 -3.76
N PRO A 119 9.29 18.50 -3.63
CA PRO A 119 8.97 19.92 -3.43
C PRO A 119 8.33 20.55 -4.68
N ASN A 120 8.80 20.13 -5.85
CA ASN A 120 8.34 20.54 -7.17
C ASN A 120 7.82 19.31 -7.94
N PRO A 121 6.76 19.46 -8.76
CA PRO A 121 6.24 18.38 -9.58
C PRO A 121 7.28 17.95 -10.64
N PRO A 122 7.25 16.68 -11.08
CA PRO A 122 8.05 16.25 -12.21
C PRO A 122 7.62 16.99 -13.49
N PRO A 123 8.51 17.09 -14.51
CA PRO A 123 8.14 17.67 -15.81
C PRO A 123 6.92 16.97 -16.43
N PRO A 124 5.92 17.70 -16.96
CA PRO A 124 4.70 17.13 -17.54
C PRO A 124 4.94 16.02 -18.56
N GLU A 125 6.03 16.11 -19.33
CA GLU A 125 6.42 15.16 -20.39
C GLU A 125 6.89 13.80 -19.84
N THR A 126 7.23 13.75 -18.55
CA THR A 126 7.75 12.55 -17.86
C THR A 126 6.68 11.85 -17.00
N ILE A 127 5.48 12.42 -16.92
CA ILE A 127 4.40 11.91 -16.07
C ILE A 127 3.55 10.92 -16.87
N THR A 128 3.32 9.75 -16.28
CA THR A 128 2.44 8.72 -16.83
C THR A 128 1.40 8.36 -15.76
N ASN A 129 0.12 8.51 -16.08
CA ASN A 129 -0.98 8.11 -15.19
C ASN A 129 -1.36 6.63 -15.44
N CYS A 130 -2.32 6.13 -14.66
CA CYS A 130 -2.80 4.74 -14.78
C CYS A 130 -3.50 4.45 -16.11
N ALA A 131 -4.14 5.46 -16.73
CA ALA A 131 -4.86 5.33 -17.99
C ALA A 131 -3.91 5.16 -19.19
N ASP A 132 -2.85 5.97 -19.26
CA ASP A 132 -1.88 5.96 -20.35
C ASP A 132 -0.82 4.85 -20.17
N GLY A 133 -0.37 4.61 -18.94
CA GLY A 133 0.71 3.66 -18.63
C GLY A 133 0.24 2.22 -18.37
N GLY A 134 -1.06 2.03 -18.11
CA GLY A 134 -1.63 0.78 -17.63
C GLY A 134 -1.32 0.50 -16.16
N VAL A 135 -2.25 -0.16 -15.46
CA VAL A 135 -2.06 -0.64 -14.08
C VAL A 135 -2.63 -2.04 -13.93
N LEU A 136 -1.84 -2.97 -13.36
CA LEU A 136 -2.32 -4.32 -13.08
C LEU A 136 -3.22 -4.31 -11.84
N GLY A 137 -4.50 -4.63 -12.01
CA GLY A 137 -5.50 -4.58 -10.93
C GLY A 137 -5.15 -5.39 -9.68
N ILE A 138 -4.36 -6.47 -9.82
CA ILE A 138 -3.85 -7.25 -8.69
C ILE A 138 -2.87 -6.44 -7.82
N VAL A 139 -1.99 -5.64 -8.44
CA VAL A 139 -1.06 -4.74 -7.73
C VAL A 139 -1.84 -3.67 -6.98
N SER A 140 -2.85 -3.09 -7.63
CA SER A 140 -3.78 -2.14 -6.99
C SER A 140 -4.51 -2.77 -5.80
N GLY A 141 -4.92 -4.03 -5.89
CA GLY A 141 -5.56 -4.78 -4.80
C GLY A 141 -4.62 -5.05 -3.61
N ILE A 142 -3.37 -5.48 -3.88
CA ILE A 142 -2.35 -5.71 -2.86
C ILE A 142 -2.02 -4.41 -2.11
N ILE A 143 -1.69 -3.35 -2.85
CA ILE A 143 -1.35 -2.05 -2.29
C ILE A 143 -2.56 -1.40 -1.60
N GLY A 144 -3.76 -1.54 -2.17
CA GLY A 144 -5.01 -1.07 -1.57
C GLY A 144 -5.30 -1.74 -0.22
N SER A 145 -5.03 -3.05 -0.11
CA SER A 145 -5.19 -3.80 1.15
C SER A 145 -4.22 -3.33 2.22
N LEU A 146 -2.93 -3.14 1.88
CA LEU A 146 -1.91 -2.61 2.78
C LEU A 146 -2.23 -1.17 3.22
N LYS A 147 -2.72 -0.35 2.29
CA LYS A 147 -3.19 1.02 2.56
C LYS A 147 -4.36 1.04 3.54
N ALA A 148 -5.36 0.18 3.33
CA ALA A 148 -6.52 0.06 4.20
C ALA A 148 -6.11 -0.40 5.62
N LEU A 149 -5.14 -1.32 5.72
CA LEU A 149 -4.57 -1.74 7.00
C LEU A 149 -3.90 -0.58 7.74
N GLU A 150 -3.12 0.28 7.07
CA GLU A 150 -2.53 1.46 7.72
C GLU A 150 -3.59 2.48 8.14
N VAL A 151 -4.62 2.72 7.30
CA VAL A 151 -5.75 3.57 7.69
C VAL A 151 -6.44 3.02 8.94
N LEU A 152 -6.65 1.69 9.04
CA LEU A 152 -7.23 1.03 10.22
C LEU A 152 -6.31 1.07 11.45
N LYS A 153 -5.01 0.86 11.29
CA LYS A 153 -4.05 0.98 12.40
C LYS A 153 -4.07 2.39 12.97
N ILE A 154 -3.91 3.39 12.11
CA ILE A 154 -4.02 4.80 12.49
C ILE A 154 -5.43 5.09 13.03
N ALA A 155 -6.49 4.45 12.51
CA ALA A 155 -7.86 4.55 13.02
C ALA A 155 -7.91 4.20 14.50
N SER A 156 -7.39 3.03 14.89
CA SER A 156 -7.35 2.45 16.23
C SER A 156 -6.13 2.86 17.08
N GLU A 157 -5.50 4.00 16.79
CA GLU A 157 -4.32 4.53 17.50
C GLU A 157 -3.07 3.61 17.52
N ILE A 158 -3.04 2.57 16.70
CA ILE A 158 -1.89 1.70 16.49
C ILE A 158 -0.87 2.45 15.60
N PRO A 159 0.43 2.50 15.97
CA PRO A 159 1.45 3.15 15.16
C PRO A 159 1.51 2.67 13.71
N SER A 160 1.65 3.61 12.79
CA SER A 160 1.88 3.33 11.37
C SER A 160 3.21 2.56 11.17
N SER A 161 3.21 1.57 10.28
CA SER A 161 4.42 0.83 9.89
C SER A 161 5.18 1.50 8.74
N TYR A 162 4.51 2.39 8.00
CA TYR A 162 5.06 3.05 6.81
C TYR A 162 5.15 4.57 6.97
N SER A 163 5.17 5.07 8.21
CA SER A 163 5.54 6.44 8.50
C SER A 163 7.06 6.58 8.49
N GLY A 164 7.59 7.59 7.78
CA GLY A 164 9.02 7.72 7.53
C GLY A 164 9.63 6.62 6.63
N VAL A 165 8.80 5.74 6.03
CA VAL A 165 9.22 4.60 5.19
C VAL A 165 8.37 4.53 3.94
N LEU A 166 9.02 4.48 2.77
CA LEU A 166 8.39 4.17 1.49
C LEU A 166 8.47 2.67 1.26
N LEU A 167 7.33 1.99 1.34
CA LEU A 167 7.20 0.63 0.83
C LEU A 167 7.15 0.69 -0.70
N MET A 168 7.99 -0.10 -1.34
CA MET A 168 7.90 -0.44 -2.76
C MET A 168 7.59 -1.93 -2.90
N TYR A 169 6.69 -2.27 -3.81
CA TYR A 169 6.36 -3.63 -4.21
C TYR A 169 6.59 -3.77 -5.71
N ASN A 170 7.35 -4.77 -6.13
CA ASN A 170 7.49 -5.13 -7.54
C ASN A 170 6.85 -6.50 -7.76
N ALA A 171 5.83 -6.56 -8.61
CA ALA A 171 5.06 -7.78 -8.86
C ALA A 171 5.70 -8.74 -9.88
N LEU A 172 6.74 -8.32 -10.62
CA LEU A 172 7.49 -9.23 -11.50
C LEU A 172 8.42 -10.12 -10.67
N ASP A 173 9.16 -9.53 -9.73
CA ASP A 173 10.07 -10.23 -8.83
C ASP A 173 9.36 -10.77 -7.56
N GLY A 174 8.12 -10.34 -7.30
CA GLY A 174 7.36 -10.64 -6.08
C GLY A 174 7.93 -9.98 -4.82
N GLN A 175 8.78 -8.95 -4.95
CA GLN A 175 9.57 -8.39 -3.86
C GLN A 175 8.94 -7.16 -3.21
N PHE A 176 9.00 -7.10 -1.88
CA PHE A 176 8.78 -5.88 -1.10
C PHE A 176 10.12 -5.29 -0.65
N ARG A 177 10.26 -3.96 -0.75
CA ARG A 177 11.45 -3.21 -0.32
C ARG A 177 11.02 -1.98 0.49
N ASN A 178 11.60 -1.82 1.68
CA ASN A 178 11.37 -0.66 2.53
C ASN A 178 12.52 0.34 2.37
N ILE A 179 12.21 1.55 1.90
CA ILE A 179 13.18 2.65 1.75
C ILE A 179 12.92 3.67 2.85
N LYS A 180 13.91 3.95 3.69
CA LYS A 180 13.79 5.00 4.71
C LYS A 180 13.75 6.38 4.02
N ILE A 181 12.73 7.16 4.36
CA ILE A 181 12.51 8.51 3.84
C ILE A 181 13.38 9.50 4.65
N ARG A 182 13.76 10.62 4.02
CA ARG A 182 14.43 11.74 4.72
C ARG A 182 13.46 12.45 5.67
N SER A 183 13.93 12.92 6.81
CA SER A 183 13.13 13.64 7.80
C SER A 183 12.46 14.91 7.23
N LYS A 184 11.47 15.45 7.98
CA LYS A 184 10.81 16.74 7.73
C LYS A 184 11.85 17.82 7.37
N LYS A 185 11.64 18.51 6.25
CA LYS A 185 12.46 19.66 5.82
C LYS A 185 12.09 20.90 6.65
N PRO A 186 13.04 21.58 7.33
CA PRO A 186 12.76 22.80 8.10
C PRO A 186 12.22 23.96 7.24
N ASP A 187 12.61 23.99 5.97
CA ASP A 187 12.27 24.99 4.95
C ASP A 187 11.09 24.58 4.05
N CYS A 188 10.32 23.55 4.43
CA CYS A 188 9.22 23.06 3.59
C CYS A 188 8.08 24.09 3.46
N VAL A 189 7.81 24.53 2.23
CA VAL A 189 6.77 25.50 1.83
C VAL A 189 5.30 25.12 2.14
N VAL A 190 5.06 24.04 2.88
CA VAL A 190 3.72 23.60 3.30
C VAL A 190 3.66 23.09 4.75
N CYS A 191 4.73 22.47 5.28
CA CYS A 191 4.73 21.95 6.65
C CYS A 191 5.81 22.52 7.58
N SER A 192 6.60 23.51 7.13
CA SER A 192 7.48 24.26 8.03
C SER A 192 6.65 25.12 8.99
N ASP A 193 7.24 25.46 10.13
CA ASP A 193 6.53 26.16 11.19
C ASP A 193 6.31 27.66 10.84
N ASN A 194 7.07 28.17 9.86
CA ASN A 194 6.90 29.49 9.23
C ASN A 194 6.11 29.42 7.90
N SER A 195 5.45 28.30 7.60
CA SER A 195 4.64 28.17 6.39
C SER A 195 3.38 29.01 6.53
N GLU A 196 3.23 30.04 5.69
CA GLU A 196 1.89 30.38 5.22
C GLU A 196 1.35 29.10 4.56
N TYR A 197 0.14 28.65 4.95
CA TYR A 197 -0.44 27.42 4.38
C TYR A 197 -0.90 27.69 2.94
N VAL A 198 0.05 27.64 2.00
CA VAL A 198 -0.22 27.85 0.58
C VAL A 198 -0.89 26.61 -0.01
N ILE A 199 -2.19 26.47 0.27
CA ILE A 199 -3.10 25.77 -0.63
C ILE A 199 -3.12 26.61 -1.91
N LEU A 200 -2.25 26.25 -2.86
CA LEU A 200 -2.17 26.92 -4.16
C LEU A 200 -3.58 26.90 -4.79
N LYS A 201 -4.14 28.08 -5.01
CA LYS A 201 -5.50 28.24 -5.57
C LYS A 201 -5.66 27.62 -6.96
N ASN A 202 -4.56 27.25 -7.62
CA ASN A 202 -4.55 26.51 -8.87
C ASN A 202 -3.36 25.54 -8.92
N TYR A 203 -3.59 24.29 -8.49
CA TYR A 203 -2.59 23.22 -8.57
C TYR A 203 -2.33 22.73 -10.00
N GLU A 204 -3.28 22.90 -10.92
CA GLU A 204 -3.08 22.56 -12.34
C GLU A 204 -1.99 23.43 -12.98
N THR A 205 -2.01 24.74 -12.69
CA THR A 205 -1.00 25.71 -13.14
C THR A 205 0.37 25.41 -12.52
N PHE A 206 0.41 25.02 -11.24
CA PHE A 206 1.66 24.65 -10.57
C PHE A 206 2.28 23.36 -11.13
N CYS A 207 1.45 22.40 -11.53
CA CYS A 207 1.89 21.13 -12.09
C CYS A 207 2.04 21.13 -13.62
N GLY A 208 1.57 22.16 -14.33
CA GLY A 208 1.50 22.17 -15.79
C GLY A 208 0.54 21.09 -16.36
N LEU A 209 -0.40 20.59 -15.56
CA LEU A 209 -1.23 19.43 -15.86
C LEU A 209 -2.68 19.63 -15.38
N SER A 210 -3.64 19.09 -16.14
CA SER A 210 -5.03 18.96 -15.71
C SER A 210 -5.15 18.01 -14.51
N ALA A 211 -6.06 18.33 -13.59
CA ALA A 211 -6.50 17.44 -12.50
C ALA A 211 -7.56 16.41 -12.96
N SER A 212 -7.88 16.38 -14.25
CA SER A 212 -8.83 15.45 -14.86
C SER A 212 -8.21 14.59 -15.95
N ASP A 213 -8.37 13.29 -15.81
CA ASP A 213 -7.92 12.23 -16.72
C ASP A 213 -8.88 12.02 -17.91
N ARG A 214 -9.59 13.08 -18.33
CA ARG A 214 -10.44 13.02 -19.52
C ARG A 214 -9.55 12.71 -20.71
N SER A 215 -9.75 11.55 -21.33
CA SER A 215 -9.24 11.26 -22.66
C SER A 215 -9.50 12.48 -23.54
N ARG A 216 -8.44 13.03 -24.14
CA ARG A 216 -8.59 14.10 -25.13
C ARG A 216 -9.64 13.64 -26.13
N MET A 217 -10.56 14.53 -26.51
CA MET A 217 -11.62 14.19 -27.47
C MET A 217 -10.96 13.92 -28.83
N LEU A 218 -10.57 12.66 -29.03
CA LEU A 218 -10.03 12.16 -30.28
C LEU A 218 -11.19 12.14 -31.27
N ASN A 219 -11.23 13.14 -32.15
CA ASN A 219 -12.03 13.06 -33.37
C ASN A 219 -11.38 12.00 -34.27
N LEU A 220 -11.67 10.72 -33.96
CA LEU A 220 -11.17 9.55 -34.70
C LEU A 220 -11.79 9.44 -36.10
N LEU A 221 -12.82 10.25 -36.38
CA LEU A 221 -13.43 10.42 -37.68
C LEU A 221 -13.36 11.91 -38.05
N SER A 222 -13.03 12.20 -39.31
CA SER A 222 -13.40 13.46 -39.95
C SER A 222 -14.92 13.64 -39.90
N LYS A 223 -15.43 14.88 -39.88
CA LYS A 223 -16.88 15.15 -39.84
C LYS A 223 -17.61 14.88 -41.17
N GLU A 224 -16.97 14.11 -42.05
CA GLU A 224 -17.23 14.00 -43.49
C GLU A 224 -16.98 12.55 -43.91
N GLU A 225 -17.88 11.65 -43.49
CA GLU A 225 -18.23 10.37 -44.13
C GLU A 225 -19.76 10.19 -44.03
#